data_AF-A0AAE4TK83-F1
#
_entry.id   AF-A0AAE4TK83-F1
#
_cell.length_a   1.000
_cell.length_b   1.000
_cell.length_c   1.000
_cell.angle_alpha   90.00
_cell.angle_beta   90.00
_cell.angle_gamma   90.00
#
_symmetry.space_group_name_H-M   'P 1'
#
loop_
_entity.id
_entity.type
_entity.pdbx_description
1 polymer ?
#
loop_
_entity_poly.entity_id
_entity_poly.type
_entity_poly.pdbx_seq_one_letter_code
_entity_poly.pdbx_strand_id
1 'polypeptide(L)'
;RYFKTKFSSYLKDVLRQQESQKRQFHKMAYEEIGDVAHAIPSGGLWLDDYVAYREVVEALEGQLSEEERLQFQALVRGERFKGRQALLRKLRPYFEGFERS
;
A
#
# COMPACT_ATOMS: atom_id res chain seq x y z
N ARG A 1 36.04 -38.91 -22.95
CA ARG A 1 35.34 -38.03 -23.93
C ARG A 1 33.84 -37.86 -23.60
N TYR A 2 33.44 -37.95 -22.32
CA TYR A 2 32.03 -38.01 -21.89
C TYR A 2 31.60 -36.76 -21.10
N PHE A 3 32.52 -36.20 -20.29
CA PHE A 3 32.30 -34.99 -19.50
C PHE A 3 31.99 -33.76 -20.37
N LYS A 4 32.79 -33.50 -21.43
CA LYS A 4 32.58 -32.36 -22.33
C LYS A 4 31.22 -32.41 -23.05
N THR A 5 30.75 -33.61 -23.38
CA THR A 5 29.46 -33.82 -24.05
C THR A 5 28.30 -33.58 -23.08
N LYS A 6 28.35 -34.16 -21.86
CA LYS A 6 27.31 -33.92 -20.84
C LYS A 6 27.26 -32.46 -20.39
N PHE A 7 28.41 -31.80 -20.23
CA PHE A 7 28.48 -30.38 -19.88
C PHE A 7 27.88 -29.48 -20.97
N SER A 8 28.22 -29.74 -22.24
CA SER A 8 27.66 -28.99 -23.36
C SER A 8 26.15 -29.20 -23.51
N SER A 9 25.65 -30.42 -23.30
CA SER A 9 24.20 -30.70 -23.32
C SER A 9 23.49 -29.98 -22.17
N TYR A 10 24.03 -30.05 -20.95
CA TYR A 10 23.48 -29.38 -19.79
C TYR A 10 23.35 -27.87 -20.00
N LEU A 11 24.39 -27.20 -20.53
CA LEU A 11 24.32 -25.77 -20.83
C LEU A 11 23.23 -25.44 -21.86
N LYS A 12 23.08 -26.26 -22.90
CA LYS A 12 22.02 -26.06 -23.90
C LYS A 12 20.62 -26.27 -23.32
N ASP A 13 20.47 -27.20 -22.38
CA ASP A 13 19.20 -27.44 -21.71
C ASP A 13 18.82 -26.27 -20.79
N VAL A 14 19.77 -25.73 -20.03
CA VAL A 14 19.56 -24.54 -19.18
C VAL A 14 19.17 -23.33 -20.03
N LEU A 15 19.87 -23.08 -21.15
CA LEU A 15 19.53 -21.98 -22.06
C LEU A 15 18.13 -22.14 -22.65
N ARG A 16 17.74 -23.36 -23.01
CA ARG A 16 16.39 -23.65 -23.53
C ARG A 16 15.32 -23.42 -22.47
N GLN A 17 15.60 -23.78 -21.22
CA GLN A 17 14.70 -23.54 -20.08
C GLN A 17 14.52 -22.04 -19.82
N GLN A 18 15.59 -21.27 -19.82
CA GLN A 18 15.56 -19.81 -19.67
C GLN A 18 14.75 -19.14 -20.80
N GLU A 19 14.98 -19.54 -22.05
CA GLU A 19 14.25 -19.01 -23.20
C GLU A 19 12.77 -19.45 -23.23
N SER A 20 12.44 -20.61 -22.67
CA SER A 20 11.05 -21.04 -22.48
C SER A 20 10.34 -20.16 -21.44
N GLN A 21 10.99 -19.89 -20.31
CA GLN A 21 10.46 -19.01 -19.27
C GLN A 21 10.25 -17.59 -19.81
N LYS A 22 11.24 -17.01 -20.51
CA LYS A 22 11.09 -15.69 -21.14
C LYS A 22 9.92 -15.63 -22.11
N ARG A 23 9.68 -16.69 -22.90
CA ARG A 23 8.50 -16.77 -23.80
C ARG A 23 7.18 -16.83 -23.05
N GLN A 24 7.14 -17.43 -21.87
CA GLN A 24 5.94 -17.38 -21.02
C GLN A 24 5.68 -15.95 -20.53
N PHE A 25 6.71 -15.23 -20.10
CA PHE A 25 6.60 -13.81 -19.75
C PHE A 25 6.20 -12.94 -20.94
N HIS A 26 6.77 -13.18 -22.14
CA HIS A 26 6.46 -12.43 -23.36
C HIS A 26 5.05 -12.70 -23.93
N LYS A 27 4.35 -13.73 -23.43
CA LYS A 27 2.97 -14.07 -23.78
C LYS A 27 1.94 -13.49 -22.81
N MET A 28 2.38 -13.01 -21.64
CA MET A 28 1.49 -12.22 -20.78
C MET A 28 1.30 -10.88 -21.48
N ALA A 29 0.04 -10.52 -21.78
CA ALA A 29 -0.26 -9.18 -22.25
C ALA A 29 0.32 -8.19 -21.23
N TYR A 30 0.98 -7.14 -21.71
CA TYR A 30 1.38 -6.04 -20.85
C TYR A 30 0.07 -5.37 -20.41
N GLU A 31 -0.48 -5.80 -19.28
CA GLU A 31 -1.59 -5.10 -18.65
C GLU A 31 -1.01 -3.83 -18.04
N GLU A 32 -1.39 -2.67 -18.57
CA GLU A 32 -1.08 -1.42 -17.88
C GLU A 32 -1.74 -1.48 -16.51
N ILE A 33 -0.96 -1.20 -15.46
CA ILE A 33 -1.48 -1.19 -14.09
C ILE A 33 -2.66 -0.21 -13.95
N GLY A 34 -2.73 0.82 -14.82
CA GLY A 34 -3.86 1.73 -14.93
C GLY A 34 -5.17 1.07 -15.40
N ASP A 35 -5.11 0.08 -16.30
CA ASP A 35 -6.29 -0.60 -16.84
C ASP A 35 -6.96 -1.50 -15.78
N VAL A 36 -6.17 -2.03 -14.83
CA VAL A 36 -6.66 -2.90 -13.73
C VAL A 36 -6.96 -2.11 -12.46
N ALA A 37 -6.50 -0.86 -12.34
CA ALA A 37 -6.77 -0.01 -11.18
C ALA A 37 -8.27 0.20 -10.93
N HIS A 38 -9.08 0.28 -11.99
CA HIS A 38 -10.54 0.38 -11.91
C HIS A 38 -11.24 -0.90 -11.45
N ALA A 39 -10.58 -2.07 -11.58
CA ALA A 39 -11.12 -3.37 -11.18
C ALA A 39 -10.87 -3.68 -9.70
N ILE A 40 -10.04 -2.89 -9.01
CA ILE A 40 -9.95 -2.91 -7.55
C ILE A 40 -11.17 -2.13 -7.04
N PRO A 41 -12.13 -2.78 -6.33
CA PRO A 41 -13.22 -2.05 -5.71
C PRO A 41 -12.58 -1.04 -4.76
N SER A 42 -12.75 0.25 -5.06
CA SER A 42 -12.18 1.38 -4.33
C SER A 42 -12.78 1.45 -2.93
N GLY A 43 -12.34 0.58 -2.03
CA GLY A 43 -12.47 0.74 -0.59
C GLY A 43 -11.30 1.53 0.01
N GLY A 44 -10.42 2.05 -0.86
CA GLY A 44 -9.33 2.96 -0.50
C GLY A 44 -9.72 4.41 -0.73
N LEU A 45 -9.07 5.30 0.00
CA LEU A 45 -9.18 6.74 -0.18
C LEU A 45 -8.63 7.17 -1.55
N TRP A 46 -9.22 8.17 -2.20
CA TRP A 46 -8.62 8.75 -3.41
C TRP A 46 -7.29 9.43 -3.06
N LEU A 47 -6.43 9.64 -4.05
CA LEU A 47 -5.08 10.18 -3.81
C LEU A 47 -5.13 11.61 -3.25
N ASP A 48 -6.01 12.44 -3.80
CA ASP A 48 -6.31 13.79 -3.34
C ASP A 48 -6.89 13.80 -1.92
N ASP A 49 -7.85 12.92 -1.63
CA ASP A 49 -8.34 12.74 -0.26
C ASP A 49 -7.19 12.32 0.67
N TYR A 50 -6.29 11.44 0.21
CA TYR A 50 -5.21 10.91 1.04
C TYR A 50 -4.21 12.01 1.41
N VAL A 51 -3.87 12.86 0.44
CA VAL A 51 -3.02 14.03 0.66
C VAL A 51 -3.69 14.99 1.65
N ALA A 52 -4.97 15.31 1.44
CA ALA A 52 -5.71 16.19 2.34
C ALA A 52 -5.80 15.63 3.77
N TYR A 53 -6.05 14.33 3.93
CA TYR A 53 -6.04 13.68 5.24
C TYR A 53 -4.66 13.75 5.90
N ARG A 54 -3.57 13.52 5.15
CA ARG A 54 -2.22 13.60 5.70
C ARG A 54 -1.92 15.00 6.24
N GLU A 55 -2.23 16.05 5.48
CA GLU A 55 -2.01 17.43 5.90
C GLU A 55 -2.76 17.77 7.19
N VAL A 56 -4.02 17.33 7.30
CA VAL A 56 -4.83 17.52 8.51
C VAL A 56 -4.25 16.79 9.70
N VAL A 57 -3.74 15.56 9.52
CA VAL A 57 -3.09 14.78 10.58
C VAL A 57 -1.80 15.44 11.05
N GLU A 58 -0.95 15.92 10.15
CA GLU A 58 0.30 16.61 10.51
C GLU A 58 0.03 17.91 11.30
N ALA A 59 -0.98 18.69 10.87
CA ALA A 59 -1.39 19.90 11.58
C ALA A 59 -1.95 19.58 12.98
N LEU A 60 -2.75 18.53 13.09
CA LEU A 60 -3.29 18.04 14.36
C LEU A 60 -2.20 17.59 15.31
N GLU A 61 -1.27 16.74 14.86
CA GLU A 61 -0.16 16.29 15.69
C GLU A 61 0.64 17.47 16.23
N GLY A 62 0.87 18.52 15.44
CA GLY A 62 1.50 19.77 15.88
C GLY A 62 0.80 20.48 17.05
N GLN A 63 -0.53 20.35 17.16
CA GLN A 63 -1.36 21.04 18.17
C GLN A 63 -1.71 20.17 19.39
N LEU A 64 -1.53 18.86 19.31
CA LEU A 64 -1.82 17.92 20.39
C LEU A 64 -0.69 17.88 21.41
N SER A 65 -1.04 17.73 22.70
CA SER A 65 -0.06 17.43 23.74
C SER A 65 0.53 16.02 23.56
N GLU A 66 1.64 15.72 24.23
CA GLU A 66 2.27 14.39 24.15
C GLU A 66 1.31 13.26 24.56
N GLU A 67 0.51 13.48 25.61
CA GLU A 67 -0.53 12.55 26.05
C GLU A 67 -1.64 12.39 25.01
N GLU A 68 -2.09 13.49 24.38
CA GLU A 68 -3.13 13.45 23.35
C GLU A 68 -2.64 12.79 22.06
N ARG A 69 -1.35 12.93 21.71
CA ARG A 69 -0.73 12.21 20.59
C ARG A 69 -0.71 10.70 20.82
N LEU A 70 -0.36 10.27 22.03
CA LEU A 70 -0.41 8.84 22.39
C LEU A 70 -1.84 8.30 22.30
N GLN A 71 -2.82 9.07 22.78
CA GLN A 71 -4.23 8.72 22.67
C GLN A 71 -4.72 8.71 21.21
N PHE A 72 -4.23 9.61 20.37
CA PHE A 72 -4.53 9.65 18.94
C PHE A 72 -3.94 8.43 18.21
N GLN A 73 -2.69 8.06 18.48
CA GLN A 73 -2.10 6.83 17.94
C GLN A 73 -2.86 5.58 18.39
N ALA A 74 -3.26 5.51 19.66
CA ALA A 74 -4.10 4.44 20.18
C ALA A 74 -5.47 4.41 19.47
N LEU A 75 -6.05 5.58 19.16
CA LEU A 75 -7.30 5.70 18.41
C LEU A 75 -7.18 5.13 16.99
N VAL A 76 -6.10 5.49 16.27
CA VAL A 76 -5.82 4.99 14.91
C VAL A 76 -5.63 3.47 14.89
N ARG A 77 -5.01 2.91 15.94
CA ARG A 77 -4.86 1.45 16.13
C ARG A 77 -6.14 0.73 16.57
N GLY A 78 -7.22 1.46 16.87
CA GLY A 78 -8.46 0.89 17.37
C GLY A 78 -8.41 0.45 18.84
N GLU A 79 -7.43 0.93 19.60
CA GLU A 79 -7.23 0.60 21.01
C GLU A 79 -8.19 1.40 21.91
N ARG A 80 -8.39 0.92 23.14
CA ARG A 80 -9.24 1.57 24.15
C ARG A 80 -8.37 2.38 25.11
N PHE A 81 -8.77 3.62 25.38
CA PHE A 81 -8.09 4.50 26.32
C PHE A 81 -9.10 5.41 27.04
N LYS A 82 -8.71 5.94 28.20
CA LYS A 82 -9.52 6.89 28.96
C LYS A 82 -9.56 8.24 28.23
N GLY A 83 -10.73 8.88 28.17
CA GLY A 83 -10.87 10.18 27.50
C GLY A 83 -11.14 10.10 25.99
N ARG A 84 -11.34 8.90 25.41
CA ARG A 84 -11.63 8.71 23.98
C ARG A 84 -12.71 9.63 23.42
N GLN A 85 -13.84 9.77 24.12
CA GLN A 85 -14.94 10.63 23.68
C GLN A 85 -14.57 12.13 23.73
N ALA A 86 -13.73 12.54 24.67
CA ALA A 86 -13.24 13.91 24.75
C ALA A 86 -12.29 14.22 23.59
N LEU A 87 -11.36 13.29 23.28
CA LEU A 87 -10.47 13.41 22.14
C LEU A 87 -11.25 13.44 20.82
N LEU A 88 -12.22 12.53 20.63
CA LEU A 88 -13.08 12.55 19.44
C LEU A 88 -13.86 13.85 19.28
N ARG A 89 -14.38 14.42 20.38
CA ARG A 89 -15.05 15.73 20.33
C ARG A 89 -14.09 16.85 19.91
N LYS A 90 -12.84 16.81 20.35
CA LYS A 90 -11.79 17.76 19.96
C LYS A 90 -11.40 17.61 18.49
N LEU A 91 -11.34 16.37 17.99
CA LEU A 91 -10.93 16.06 16.62
C LEU A 91 -12.05 16.24 15.58
N ARG A 92 -13.32 16.08 15.99
CA ARG A 92 -14.50 16.20 15.11
C ARG A 92 -14.44 17.40 14.13
N PRO A 93 -14.20 18.65 14.55
CA PRO A 93 -14.21 19.79 13.64
C PRO A 93 -13.14 19.72 12.54
N TYR A 94 -12.05 18.99 12.76
CA TYR A 94 -10.98 18.82 11.76
C TYR A 94 -11.36 17.84 10.65
N PHE A 95 -12.33 16.96 10.91
CA PHE A 95 -12.72 15.90 9.99
C PHE A 95 -14.13 16.05 9.39
N GLU A 96 -14.87 17.11 9.73
CA GLU A 96 -16.21 17.37 9.19
C GLU A 96 -16.24 17.46 7.65
N GLY A 97 -15.15 17.89 7.02
CA GLY A 97 -15.02 17.97 5.56
C GLY A 97 -14.94 16.62 4.86
N PHE A 98 -14.58 15.55 5.57
CA PHE A 98 -14.39 14.22 4.99
C PHE A 98 -15.58 13.27 5.19
N GLU A 99 -16.60 13.64 5.98
CA GLU A 99 -17.80 12.81 6.19
C GLU A 99 -18.70 12.69 4.93
N ARG A 100 -18.40 13.43 3.86
CA ARG A 100 -19.21 13.48 2.61
C ARG A 100 -18.47 12.98 1.36
N SER A 101 -17.26 12.45 1.49
CA SER A 101 -16.51 11.85 0.39
C SER A 101 -16.84 10.38 0.18
#